data_AF-A0A8H8RCX0-F1
#
_entry.id   AF-A0A8H8RCX0-F1
#
_cell.length_a   1.000
_cell.length_b   1.000
_cell.length_c   1.000
_cell.angle_alpha   90.00
_cell.angle_beta   90.00
_cell.angle_gamma   90.00
#
_symmetry.space_group_name_H-M   'P 1'
#
loop_
_entity.id
_entity.type
_entity.pdbx_description
1 polymer ?
#
loop_
_entity_poly.entity_id
_entity_poly.type
_entity_poly.pdbx_seq_one_letter_code
_entity_poly.pdbx_strand_id
1 'polypeptide(L)'
;MTTAVYPYLAPAALEKEEDESTARELSWLLDSLQETLVALKAGLEECYALLAPIEPGSTLVMSSARSESVKGHVTRVGTRIVKGTLHLRLKTLPHTHISYTPALPALESLRDLLNQALDCVDITRWTGDRHSAAFISSQLRLLHSILVSSLSLLSP
;
A
#
# COMPACT_ATOMS: atom_id res chain seq x y z
N MET A 1 -42.59 11.04 32.63
CA MET A 1 -42.97 11.90 31.50
C MET A 1 -42.68 11.12 30.23
N THR A 2 -43.69 10.41 29.70
CA THR A 2 -43.58 9.62 28.47
C THR A 2 -43.64 10.59 27.29
N THR A 3 -42.50 10.97 26.75
CA THR A 3 -42.40 11.63 25.46
C THR A 3 -42.87 10.65 24.39
N ALA A 4 -44.16 10.72 24.03
CA ALA A 4 -44.67 10.03 22.86
C ALA A 4 -43.96 10.63 21.64
N VAL A 5 -43.09 9.82 21.01
CA VAL A 5 -42.40 10.19 19.78
C VAL A 5 -43.45 10.29 18.68
N TYR A 6 -43.59 11.47 18.08
CA TYR A 6 -44.52 11.74 16.98
C TYR A 6 -43.79 11.64 15.64
N PRO A 7 -44.39 11.05 14.58
CA PRO A 7 -45.68 10.36 14.58
C PRO A 7 -45.61 9.00 15.28
N TYR A 8 -46.69 8.63 15.96
CA TYR A 8 -46.80 7.30 16.54
C TYR A 8 -46.92 6.26 15.42
N LEU A 9 -45.95 5.34 15.36
CA LEU A 9 -46.02 4.14 14.53
C LEU A 9 -46.35 2.94 15.40
N ALA A 10 -47.15 2.02 14.87
CA ALA A 10 -47.30 0.70 15.48
C ALA A 10 -45.93 0.01 15.54
N PRO A 11 -45.62 -0.79 16.58
CA PRO A 11 -44.28 -1.36 16.77
C PRO A 11 -43.75 -2.16 15.57
N ALA A 12 -44.63 -2.91 14.88
CA ALA A 12 -44.25 -3.62 13.66
C ALA A 12 -43.97 -2.71 12.45
N ALA A 13 -44.61 -1.54 12.39
CA ALA A 13 -44.32 -0.54 11.37
C ALA A 13 -43.05 0.26 11.72
N LEU A 14 -42.77 0.45 13.01
CA LEU A 14 -41.53 1.08 13.49
C LEU A 14 -40.30 0.23 13.13
N GLU A 15 -40.33 -1.07 13.43
CA GLU A 15 -39.23 -2.01 13.11
C GLU A 15 -38.91 -2.01 11.61
N LYS A 16 -39.96 -2.01 10.76
CA LYS A 16 -39.79 -1.93 9.31
C LYS A 16 -39.13 -0.61 8.87
N GLU A 17 -39.57 0.52 9.41
CA GLU A 17 -38.98 1.83 9.08
C GLU A 17 -37.53 1.95 9.58
N GLU A 18 -37.21 1.34 10.73
CA GLU A 18 -35.85 1.26 11.27
C GLU A 18 -34.93 0.44 10.34
N ASP A 19 -35.39 -0.73 9.88
CA ASP A 19 -34.66 -1.57 8.92
C ASP A 19 -34.45 -0.82 7.59
N GLU A 20 -35.48 -0.15 7.08
CA GLU A 20 -35.41 0.65 5.86
C GLU A 20 -34.49 1.87 6.00
N SER A 21 -34.45 2.51 7.17
CA SER A 21 -33.50 3.60 7.47
C SER A 21 -32.07 3.07 7.51
N THR A 22 -31.85 1.95 8.20
CA THR A 22 -30.53 1.32 8.33
C THR A 22 -29.98 0.91 6.96
N ALA A 23 -30.82 0.33 6.09
CA ALA A 23 -30.42 -0.03 4.73
C ALA A 23 -30.01 1.20 3.91
N ARG A 24 -30.75 2.32 4.04
CA ARG A 24 -30.44 3.58 3.36
C ARG A 24 -29.13 4.19 3.88
N GLU A 25 -28.93 4.25 5.19
CA GLU A 25 -27.70 4.74 5.82
C GLU A 25 -26.49 3.92 5.39
N LEU A 26 -26.62 2.59 5.35
CA LEU A 26 -25.56 1.71 4.87
C LEU A 26 -25.23 2.01 3.41
N SER A 27 -26.24 2.14 2.54
CA SER A 27 -26.01 2.45 1.13
C SER A 27 -25.26 3.78 0.95
N TRP A 28 -25.64 4.81 1.71
CA TRP A 28 -24.96 6.11 1.68
C TRP A 28 -23.51 6.02 2.16
N LEU A 29 -23.24 5.26 3.21
CA LEU A 29 -21.88 5.05 3.71
C LEU A 29 -21.01 4.30 2.69
N LEU A 30 -21.57 3.29 2.02
CA LEU A 30 -20.86 2.55 0.98
C LEU A 30 -20.56 3.43 -0.25
N ASP A 31 -21.45 4.35 -0.60
CA ASP A 31 -21.20 5.30 -1.68
C ASP A 31 -20.09 6.30 -1.30
N SER A 32 -20.10 6.84 -0.08
CA SER A 32 -19.04 7.73 0.41
C SER A 32 -17.68 7.03 0.49
N LEU A 33 -17.67 5.74 0.86
CA LEU A 33 -16.44 4.93 0.89
C LEU A 33 -15.77 4.85 -0.49
N GLN A 34 -16.52 4.88 -1.60
CA GLN A 34 -15.92 4.83 -2.94
C GLN A 34 -14.98 6.01 -3.20
N GLU A 35 -15.28 7.19 -2.66
CA GLU A 35 -14.39 8.36 -2.77
C GLU A 35 -13.07 8.13 -2.04
N THR A 36 -13.13 7.53 -0.84
CA THR A 36 -11.92 7.19 -0.07
C THR A 36 -11.07 6.13 -0.78
N LEU A 37 -11.69 5.15 -1.44
CA LEU A 37 -11.00 4.14 -2.23
C LEU A 37 -10.29 4.76 -3.45
N VAL A 38 -10.85 5.79 -4.06
CA VAL A 38 -10.18 6.53 -5.15
C VAL A 38 -8.92 7.22 -4.63
N ALA A 39 -8.99 7.90 -3.49
CA ALA A 39 -7.83 8.54 -2.89
C ALA A 39 -6.76 7.52 -2.48
N LEU A 40 -7.17 6.39 -1.89
CA LEU A 40 -6.26 5.31 -1.55
C LEU A 40 -5.58 4.72 -2.79
N LYS A 41 -6.33 4.51 -3.88
CA LYS A 41 -5.77 4.02 -5.15
C LYS A 41 -4.68 4.96 -5.67
N ALA A 42 -4.95 6.27 -5.69
CA ALA A 42 -3.98 7.26 -6.14
C ALA A 42 -2.67 7.18 -5.31
N GLY A 43 -2.77 7.08 -3.98
CA GLY A 43 -1.60 6.91 -3.13
C GLY A 43 -0.81 5.61 -3.39
N LEU A 44 -1.50 4.51 -3.71
CA LEU A 44 -0.86 3.25 -4.10
C LEU A 44 -0.19 3.34 -5.48
N GLU A 45 -0.81 4.04 -6.44
CA GLU A 45 -0.24 4.30 -7.76
C GLU A 45 1.04 5.15 -7.66
N GLU A 46 1.05 6.16 -6.79
CA GLU A 46 2.24 6.97 -6.50
C GLU A 46 3.37 6.09 -5.94
N CYS A 47 3.05 5.22 -4.97
CA CYS A 47 4.01 4.27 -4.40
C CYS A 47 4.55 3.29 -5.46
N TYR A 48 3.69 2.80 -6.36
CA TYR A 48 4.08 1.95 -7.46
C TYR A 48 5.00 2.69 -8.45
N ALA A 49 4.73 3.97 -8.72
CA ALA A 49 5.55 4.81 -9.60
C ALA A 49 6.98 4.99 -9.06
N LEU A 50 7.19 4.99 -7.74
CA LEU A 50 8.54 5.04 -7.13
C LEU A 50 9.38 3.79 -7.43
N LEU A 51 8.73 2.66 -7.74
CA LEU A 51 9.37 1.40 -8.13
C LEU A 51 9.49 1.26 -9.65
N ALA A 52 8.93 2.18 -10.43
CA ALA A 52 9.04 2.15 -11.88
C ALA A 52 10.51 2.35 -12.32
N PRO A 53 10.98 1.62 -13.35
CA PRO A 53 12.34 1.74 -13.84
C PRO A 53 12.50 3.00 -14.72
N ILE A 54 12.57 4.17 -14.10
CA ILE A 54 12.77 5.46 -14.78
C ILE A 54 14.25 5.86 -14.71
N GLU A 55 14.88 6.05 -15.86
CA GLU A 55 16.28 6.53 -15.96
C GLU A 55 16.37 8.05 -15.72
N PRO A 56 17.42 8.57 -15.05
CA PRO A 56 18.67 7.91 -14.65
C PRO A 56 18.63 7.17 -13.30
N GLY A 57 17.45 7.05 -12.67
CA GLY A 57 17.29 6.41 -11.35
C GLY A 57 17.73 7.26 -10.17
N SER A 58 17.87 6.63 -9.01
CA SER A 58 18.30 7.26 -7.76
C SER A 58 19.71 6.80 -7.37
N THR A 59 20.63 7.74 -7.18
CA THR A 59 22.00 7.43 -6.73
C THR A 59 22.16 7.78 -5.26
N LEU A 60 22.46 6.77 -4.44
CA LEU A 60 22.69 6.89 -3.01
C LEU A 60 24.18 6.78 -2.71
N VAL A 61 24.70 7.69 -1.90
CA VAL A 61 26.07 7.61 -1.38
C VAL A 61 26.09 6.63 -0.21
N MET A 62 27.01 5.67 -0.25
CA MET A 62 27.23 4.71 0.83
C MET A 62 28.53 5.05 1.55
N SER A 63 28.47 5.22 2.86
CA SER A 63 29.66 5.38 3.70
C SER A 63 29.48 4.71 5.06
N SER A 64 30.58 4.22 5.62
CA SER A 64 30.60 3.75 7.01
C SER A 64 30.59 4.94 7.97
N ALA A 65 29.73 4.93 8.99
CA ALA A 65 29.50 6.07 9.88
C ALA A 65 30.72 6.57 10.68
N ARG A 66 31.72 5.71 10.95
CA ARG A 66 32.86 6.07 11.81
C ARG A 66 34.25 5.72 11.26
N SER A 67 34.37 4.70 10.42
CA SER A 67 35.68 4.16 10.02
C SER A 67 36.18 4.60 8.66
N GLU A 68 35.34 5.28 7.86
CA GLU A 68 35.57 5.54 6.43
C GLU A 68 36.05 4.30 5.64
N SER A 69 35.84 3.10 6.18
CA SER A 69 36.39 1.85 5.65
C SER A 69 35.64 1.38 4.41
N VAL A 70 34.43 1.90 4.23
CA VAL A 70 33.60 1.71 3.04
C VAL A 70 33.16 3.09 2.56
N LYS A 71 33.43 3.41 1.30
CA LYS A 71 32.90 4.58 0.59
C LYS A 71 32.42 4.16 -0.78
N GLY A 72 31.36 4.75 -1.31
CA GLY A 72 30.91 4.42 -2.63
C GLY A 72 29.58 5.05 -3.00
N HIS A 73 29.08 4.69 -4.18
CA HIS A 73 27.79 5.13 -4.65
C HIS A 73 27.03 3.95 -5.27
N VAL A 74 25.73 3.91 -5.06
CA VAL A 74 24.83 2.91 -5.62
C VAL A 74 23.68 3.60 -6.34
N THR A 75 23.56 3.36 -7.63
CA THR A 75 22.47 3.82 -8.49
C THR A 75 21.45 2.71 -8.66
N ARG A 76 20.23 2.95 -8.15
CA ARG A 76 19.06 2.09 -8.28
C ARG A 76 18.13 2.64 -9.35
N VAL A 77 17.65 1.77 -10.23
CA VAL A 77 16.57 2.06 -11.19
C VAL A 77 15.46 1.03 -10.95
N GLY A 78 14.29 1.50 -10.52
CA GLY A 78 13.18 0.64 -10.09
C GLY A 78 13.60 -0.35 -8.99
N THR A 79 13.47 -1.64 -9.28
CA THR A 79 13.78 -2.75 -8.36
C THR A 79 15.21 -3.28 -8.48
N ARG A 80 16.08 -2.64 -9.28
CA ARG A 80 17.43 -3.15 -9.59
C ARG A 80 18.51 -2.11 -9.33
N ILE A 81 19.69 -2.59 -8.94
CA ILE A 81 20.89 -1.75 -8.86
C ILE A 81 21.63 -1.85 -10.19
N VAL A 82 21.67 -0.74 -10.91
CA VAL A 82 22.31 -0.65 -12.24
C VAL A 82 23.79 -0.37 -12.13
N LYS A 83 24.21 0.38 -11.10
CA LYS A 83 25.63 0.72 -10.88
C LYS A 83 25.93 0.84 -9.41
N GLY A 84 26.74 -0.06 -8.86
CA GLY A 84 27.29 0.08 -7.51
C GLY A 84 28.80 0.11 -7.56
N THR A 85 29.43 1.19 -7.09
CA THR A 85 30.89 1.24 -6.88
C THR A 85 31.16 1.35 -5.40
N LEU A 86 32.00 0.44 -4.88
CA LEU A 86 32.40 0.45 -3.48
C LEU A 86 33.93 0.41 -3.39
N HIS A 87 34.46 1.32 -2.60
CA HIS A 87 35.85 1.44 -2.22
C HIS A 87 36.02 0.93 -0.80
N LEU A 88 36.77 -0.16 -0.65
CA LEU A 88 37.03 -0.81 0.62
C LEU A 88 38.45 -0.54 1.09
N ARG A 89 38.57 0.04 2.28
CA ARG A 89 39.82 0.16 3.03
C ARG A 89 39.84 -0.87 4.15
N LEU A 90 40.41 -2.03 3.84
CA LEU A 90 40.56 -3.14 4.77
C LEU A 90 41.97 -3.09 5.41
N LYS A 91 42.09 -3.46 6.68
CA LYS A 91 43.37 -3.31 7.42
C LYS A 91 44.49 -4.19 6.87
N THR A 92 44.14 -5.35 6.33
CA THR A 92 45.08 -6.41 5.93
C THR A 92 45.11 -6.64 4.42
N LEU A 93 44.23 -5.97 3.66
CA LEU A 93 44.09 -6.14 2.22
C LEU A 93 44.30 -4.79 1.52
N PRO A 94 44.85 -4.80 0.29
CA PRO A 94 44.99 -3.58 -0.49
C PRO A 94 43.61 -2.99 -0.81
N HIS A 95 43.60 -1.68 -1.13
CA HIS A 95 42.40 -0.97 -1.53
C HIS A 95 41.70 -1.71 -2.67
N THR A 96 40.49 -2.22 -2.39
CA THR A 96 39.74 -3.06 -3.32
C THR A 96 38.56 -2.28 -3.86
N HIS A 97 38.37 -2.35 -5.18
CA HIS A 97 37.21 -1.79 -5.88
C HIS A 97 36.26 -2.90 -6.26
N ILE A 98 35.01 -2.82 -5.80
CA ILE A 98 33.95 -3.79 -6.13
C ILE A 98 32.89 -3.09 -6.96
N SER A 99 32.58 -3.66 -8.12
CA SER A 99 31.40 -3.32 -8.93
C SER A 99 30.33 -4.39 -8.71
N TYR A 100 29.12 -3.99 -8.34
CA TYR A 100 28.04 -4.93 -8.01
C TYR A 100 26.69 -4.46 -8.57
N THR A 101 25.94 -5.38 -9.17
CA THR A 101 24.60 -5.14 -9.77
C THR A 101 23.60 -6.21 -9.30
N PRO A 102 23.21 -6.19 -8.01
CA PRO A 102 22.26 -7.15 -7.46
C PRO A 102 20.84 -6.88 -7.95
N ALA A 103 20.09 -7.96 -8.12
CA ALA A 103 18.63 -7.90 -8.03
C ALA A 103 18.24 -7.70 -6.55
N LEU A 104 17.20 -6.89 -6.31
CA LEU A 104 16.64 -6.67 -4.97
C LEU A 104 15.31 -7.43 -4.87
N PRO A 105 15.31 -8.73 -4.50
CA PRO A 105 14.10 -9.56 -4.54
C PRO A 105 12.99 -9.04 -3.63
N ALA A 106 13.34 -8.36 -2.53
CA ALA A 106 12.37 -7.70 -1.66
C ALA A 106 11.61 -6.57 -2.39
N LEU A 107 12.26 -5.80 -3.26
CA LEU A 107 11.61 -4.74 -4.04
C LEU A 107 10.79 -5.30 -5.20
N GLU A 108 11.22 -6.42 -5.80
CA GLU A 108 10.41 -7.14 -6.79
C GLU A 108 9.12 -7.68 -6.15
N SER A 109 9.23 -8.33 -4.99
CA SER A 109 8.07 -8.82 -4.22
C SER A 109 7.15 -7.68 -3.78
N LEU A 110 7.71 -6.54 -3.35
CA LEU A 110 6.93 -5.36 -2.99
C LEU A 110 6.14 -4.81 -4.18
N ARG A 111 6.74 -4.78 -5.37
CA ARG A 111 6.07 -4.35 -6.59
C ARG A 111 4.86 -5.23 -6.90
N ASP A 112 5.00 -6.55 -6.76
CA ASP A 112 3.92 -7.50 -7.00
C ASP A 112 2.79 -7.35 -5.98
N LEU A 113 3.12 -7.13 -4.70
CA LEU A 113 2.11 -6.87 -3.67
C LEU A 113 1.38 -5.54 -3.88
N LEU A 114 2.07 -4.50 -4.35
CA LEU A 114 1.42 -3.22 -4.68
C LEU A 114 0.47 -3.37 -5.88
N ASN A 115 0.84 -4.14 -6.91
CA ASN A 115 -0.08 -4.46 -8.00
C ASN A 115 -1.32 -5.21 -7.50
N GLN A 116 -1.14 -6.22 -6.64
CA GLN A 116 -2.27 -6.94 -6.03
C GLN A 116 -3.17 -6.03 -5.20
N ALA A 117 -2.60 -5.05 -4.48
CA ALA A 117 -3.37 -4.07 -3.74
C ALA A 117 -4.18 -3.17 -4.68
N LEU A 118 -3.60 -2.71 -5.80
CA LEU A 118 -4.29 -1.92 -6.82
C LEU A 118 -5.44 -2.72 -7.45
N ASP A 119 -5.19 -3.97 -7.82
CA ASP A 119 -6.22 -4.87 -8.35
C ASP A 119 -7.34 -5.09 -7.34
N CYS A 120 -7.02 -5.27 -6.05
CA CYS A 120 -8.01 -5.40 -4.99
C CYS A 120 -8.92 -4.17 -4.90
N VAL A 121 -8.37 -2.95 -4.99
CA VAL A 121 -9.15 -1.71 -4.99
C VAL A 121 -10.03 -1.62 -6.24
N ASP A 122 -9.50 -1.95 -7.41
CA ASP A 122 -10.26 -1.94 -8.66
C ASP A 122 -11.39 -2.98 -8.67
N ILE A 123 -11.14 -4.17 -8.14
CA ILE A 123 -12.16 -5.22 -7.98
C ILE A 123 -13.30 -4.73 -7.10
N THR A 124 -12.94 -4.10 -5.97
CA THR A 124 -13.89 -3.56 -4.99
C THR A 124 -14.77 -2.46 -5.59
N ARG A 125 -14.21 -1.67 -6.51
CA ARG A 125 -14.90 -0.53 -7.13
C ARG A 125 -15.75 -0.92 -8.34
N TRP A 126 -15.28 -1.84 -9.19
CA TRP A 126 -15.85 -2.05 -10.53
C TRP A 126 -16.49 -3.40 -10.77
N THR A 127 -15.99 -4.47 -10.15
CA THR A 127 -16.37 -5.84 -10.54
C THR A 127 -17.28 -6.57 -9.56
N GLY A 128 -17.33 -6.09 -8.30
CA GLY A 128 -18.16 -6.69 -7.26
C GLY A 128 -19.48 -5.96 -7.01
N ASP A 129 -20.24 -6.48 -6.04
CA ASP A 129 -21.43 -5.80 -5.53
C ASP A 129 -21.01 -4.63 -4.64
N ARG A 130 -20.97 -3.44 -5.25
CA ARG A 130 -20.59 -2.17 -4.60
C ARG A 130 -21.52 -1.77 -3.45
N HIS A 131 -22.67 -2.40 -3.31
CA HIS A 131 -23.62 -2.16 -2.22
C HIS A 131 -23.63 -3.31 -1.19
N SER A 132 -22.83 -4.36 -1.40
CA SER A 132 -22.67 -5.43 -0.43
C SER A 132 -21.58 -5.09 0.59
N ALA A 133 -22.01 -4.76 1.81
CA ALA A 133 -21.10 -4.50 2.93
C ALA A 133 -20.23 -5.71 3.27
N ALA A 134 -20.77 -6.93 3.16
CA ALA A 134 -20.02 -8.16 3.41
C ALA A 134 -18.87 -8.30 2.41
N PHE A 135 -19.14 -8.10 1.12
CA PHE A 135 -18.12 -8.14 0.07
C PHE A 135 -17.04 -7.07 0.31
N ILE A 136 -17.43 -5.81 0.48
CA ILE A 136 -16.48 -4.71 0.68
C ILE A 136 -15.63 -4.94 1.94
N SER A 137 -16.24 -5.38 3.05
CA SER A 137 -15.49 -5.66 4.27
C SER A 137 -14.45 -6.77 4.09
N SER A 138 -14.75 -7.79 3.27
CA SER A 138 -13.81 -8.86 2.96
C SER A 138 -12.64 -8.35 2.10
N GLN A 139 -12.91 -7.49 1.12
CA GLN A 139 -11.89 -6.86 0.28
C GLN A 139 -10.99 -5.93 1.10
N LEU A 140 -11.55 -5.13 2.01
CA LEU A 140 -10.76 -4.26 2.89
C LEU A 140 -9.83 -5.06 3.82
N ARG A 141 -10.27 -6.22 4.32
CA ARG A 141 -9.40 -7.12 5.10
C ARG A 141 -8.28 -7.72 4.25
N LEU A 142 -8.59 -8.13 3.02
CA LEU A 142 -7.60 -8.61 2.06
C LEU A 142 -6.56 -7.53 1.78
N LEU A 143 -7.01 -6.32 1.44
CA LEU A 143 -6.15 -5.16 1.22
C LEU A 143 -5.26 -4.87 2.43
N HIS A 144 -5.81 -4.88 3.64
CA HIS A 144 -5.04 -4.73 4.86
C HIS A 144 -3.95 -5.80 4.99
N SER A 145 -4.26 -7.07 4.72
CA SER A 145 -3.27 -8.16 4.79
C SER A 145 -2.14 -7.99 3.77
N ILE A 146 -2.44 -7.49 2.56
CA ILE A 146 -1.46 -7.19 1.52
C ILE A 146 -0.55 -6.05 2.00
N LEU A 147 -1.11 -4.97 2.54
CA LEU A 147 -0.32 -3.83 3.04
C LEU A 147 0.58 -4.21 4.22
N VAL A 148 0.10 -5.03 5.14
CA VAL A 148 0.92 -5.54 6.25
C VAL A 148 2.07 -6.41 5.73
N SER A 149 1.80 -7.25 4.74
CA SER A 149 2.84 -8.07 4.09
C SER A 149 3.88 -7.20 3.38
N SER A 150 3.45 -6.18 2.65
CA SER A 150 4.33 -5.19 2.02
C SER A 150 5.20 -4.45 3.03
N LEU A 151 4.62 -4.06 4.17
CA LEU A 151 5.36 -3.36 5.24
C LEU A 151 6.41 -4.27 5.88
N SER A 152 6.11 -5.56 6.06
CA SER A 152 7.05 -6.54 6.62
C SER A 152 8.30 -6.75 5.75
N LEU A 153 8.21 -6.51 4.44
CA LEU A 153 9.36 -6.55 3.53
C LEU A 153 10.27 -5.32 3.65
N LEU A 154 9.75 -4.21 4.17
CA LEU A 154 10.45 -2.94 4.30
C LEU A 154 11.00 -2.69 5.71
N SER A 155 10.47 -3.39 6.72
CA SER A 155 10.98 -3.32 8.09
C SER A 155 12.34 -4.04 8.19
N PRO A 156 13.37 -3.40 8.77
CA PRO A 156 14.69 -4.00 8.98
C PRO A 156 14.71 -5.08 10.07
#